data_AF-A0A3L6JBG4-F1
#
_entry.id   AF-A0A3L6JBG4-F1
#
_cell.length_a   1.000
_cell.length_b   1.000
_cell.length_c   1.000
_cell.angle_alpha   90.00
_cell.angle_beta   90.00
_cell.angle_gamma   90.00
#
_symmetry.space_group_name_H-M   'P 1'
#
loop_
_entity.id
_entity.type
_entity.pdbx_description
1 polymer ?
#
loop_
_entity_poly.entity_id
_entity_poly.type
_entity_poly.pdbx_seq_one_letter_code
_entity_poly.pdbx_strand_id
1 'polypeptide(L)'
;MRKQWFALMLLVVPLMPVAVILSMASPASAWGLATHQFIATEAIGSITNASWASAFDYYTPEIMEGSTTPDTTWQDWDNHLYYPETGQYTAPQAATRWFNFARDNFTAGNWESGFFAAGVMLHYSSDPCTPTHTGPNSTAHAAYERDTNDNLDSLSLTTPSETYIPNVTELVVQSATFAHQYYDIVVEAYPSSDSRMIATNATIKALTEACVSRAINATLSLFHTLTLGINAPDVSYAFEYVALIDYAHSNDYATGAQLNAVNATLARAGFEMRIQYAAINATSLADVDLLIATCALNAYSANELSNIATWASSGNKSILLTGRGDFSTNVDDARPNQILEAIGSHIRINDDNVYMTGTYQPWYNDLTVIPAASQTAGLTENVSSITLFSPSSLYFTVDGPVLPIIYADHTGYQTDQVPPGIQVVYDDTDDGQYGNQTPLMAIEQVGALRLLVAGTTFFSDFDYGKTDFDNVHVVENFLYWVTNRTQGTIPDVDEVGPRISAVQWTPSSPLNDQPVVFSASVTDPDNVDTVMLEYILDTETVTVPMTQVGGVYSATISGLENKTIAVKVVANDTSGNIATRAYFSLAWAGSTTSTTTTTTTTSAGPVDTLTYVVIIGSVAAVVVVVLTVFARRR
;
A
#
# COMPACT_ATOMS: atom_id res chain seq x y z
N MET A 1 -17.33 -17.87 -16.70
CA MET A 1 -16.08 -18.58 -17.08
C MET A 1 -15.06 -17.56 -17.58
N ARG A 2 -14.32 -16.89 -16.68
CA ARG A 2 -13.11 -16.15 -17.08
C ARG A 2 -12.14 -17.21 -17.64
N LYS A 3 -11.90 -17.14 -18.94
CA LYS A 3 -10.94 -18.01 -19.62
C LYS A 3 -9.58 -17.75 -18.96
N GLN A 4 -8.92 -18.82 -18.57
CA GLN A 4 -7.56 -18.80 -18.07
C GLN A 4 -6.69 -17.95 -19.00
N TRP A 5 -6.16 -16.85 -18.46
CA TRP A 5 -5.26 -15.96 -19.17
C TRP A 5 -3.93 -16.69 -19.34
N PHE A 6 -3.76 -17.37 -20.47
CA PHE A 6 -2.42 -17.61 -20.99
C PHE A 6 -1.96 -16.30 -21.62
N ALA A 7 -1.33 -15.44 -20.82
CA ALA A 7 -0.40 -14.46 -21.37
C ALA A 7 0.72 -15.27 -22.04
N LEU A 8 0.72 -15.28 -23.38
CA LEU A 8 1.76 -15.90 -24.16
C LEU A 8 3.05 -15.09 -23.94
N MET A 9 3.86 -15.47 -22.94
CA MET A 9 5.21 -14.97 -22.79
C MET A 9 6.00 -15.30 -24.06
N LEU A 10 6.29 -14.27 -24.86
CA LEU A 10 7.23 -14.34 -25.96
C LEU A 10 8.62 -14.54 -25.37
N LEU A 11 9.13 -15.76 -25.49
CA LEU A 11 10.41 -16.22 -24.98
C LEU A 11 11.55 -15.52 -25.75
N VAL A 12 11.97 -14.33 -25.30
CA VAL A 12 13.23 -13.71 -25.70
C VAL A 12 14.30 -14.22 -24.73
N VAL A 13 15.13 -15.14 -25.22
CA VAL A 13 16.32 -15.63 -24.51
C VAL A 13 17.32 -14.48 -24.37
N PRO A 14 17.77 -14.11 -23.14
CA PRO A 14 18.85 -13.15 -23.01
C PRO A 14 20.20 -13.88 -23.08
N LEU A 15 20.97 -13.61 -24.14
CA LEU A 15 22.41 -13.80 -24.12
C LEU A 15 23.00 -12.67 -23.26
N MET A 16 23.55 -13.01 -22.09
CA MET A 16 24.26 -12.05 -21.24
C MET A 16 25.40 -11.36 -21.98
N PRO A 17 25.56 -10.02 -21.81
CA PRO A 17 26.86 -9.39 -21.81
C PRO A 17 27.24 -8.95 -20.39
N VAL A 18 28.49 -9.20 -20.04
CA VAL A 18 29.18 -8.71 -18.85
C VAL A 18 29.09 -7.18 -18.80
N ALA A 19 28.39 -6.61 -17.82
CA ALA A 19 28.28 -5.18 -17.62
C ALA A 19 29.36 -4.66 -16.68
N VAL A 20 30.21 -3.80 -17.24
CA VAL A 20 31.11 -2.89 -16.51
C VAL A 20 30.24 -1.88 -15.77
N ILE A 21 30.45 -1.74 -14.46
CA ILE A 21 29.75 -0.77 -13.62
C ILE A 21 30.25 0.64 -13.98
N LEU A 22 29.42 1.37 -14.73
CA LEU A 22 29.49 2.81 -14.86
C LEU A 22 28.25 3.39 -14.18
N SER A 23 28.44 4.45 -13.40
CA SER A 23 27.39 5.20 -12.71
C SER A 23 26.33 5.68 -13.71
N MET A 24 25.17 5.02 -13.72
CA MET A 24 24.03 5.46 -14.51
C MET A 24 23.29 6.53 -13.72
N ALA A 25 23.10 7.70 -14.33
CA ALA A 25 22.11 8.66 -13.85
C ALA A 25 20.73 7.99 -13.86
N SER A 26 19.92 8.26 -12.84
CA SER A 26 18.52 7.80 -12.77
C SER A 26 17.77 8.18 -14.05
N PRO A 27 17.03 7.26 -14.68
CA PRO A 27 16.24 7.59 -15.86
C PRO A 27 15.12 8.57 -15.48
N ALA A 28 14.89 9.53 -16.36
CA ALA A 28 13.80 10.49 -16.29
C ALA A 28 12.47 9.78 -16.60
N SER A 29 11.45 10.07 -15.79
CA SER A 29 10.04 9.73 -16.03
C SER A 29 9.54 10.51 -17.25
N ALA A 30 8.65 9.93 -18.06
CA ALA A 30 7.79 10.65 -19.01
C ALA A 30 6.82 11.60 -18.28
N TRP A 31 5.79 12.15 -18.95
CA TRP A 31 4.60 12.71 -18.27
C TRP A 31 4.24 11.83 -17.09
N GLY A 32 4.42 12.32 -15.86
CA GLY A 32 4.34 11.43 -14.71
C GLY A 32 2.95 10.82 -14.59
N LEU A 33 2.88 9.62 -13.99
CA LEU A 33 1.68 8.77 -13.94
C LEU A 33 0.36 9.52 -13.73
N ALA A 34 0.36 10.49 -12.80
CA ALA A 34 -0.79 11.35 -12.49
C ALA A 34 -1.32 12.15 -13.70
N THR A 35 -0.45 12.67 -14.57
CA THR A 35 -0.87 13.42 -15.77
C THR A 35 -1.57 12.51 -16.79
N HIS A 36 -1.07 11.29 -17.04
CA HIS A 36 -1.74 10.36 -17.96
C HIS A 36 -3.13 9.95 -17.44
N GLN A 37 -3.24 9.67 -16.15
CA GLN A 37 -4.50 9.30 -15.51
C GLN A 37 -5.49 10.48 -15.49
N PHE A 38 -4.99 11.70 -15.27
CA PHE A 38 -5.79 12.92 -15.40
C PHE A 38 -6.35 13.07 -16.82
N ILE A 39 -5.52 12.90 -17.85
CA ILE A 39 -5.95 12.98 -19.25
C ILE A 39 -7.00 11.90 -19.56
N ALA A 40 -6.78 10.68 -19.08
CA ALA A 40 -7.73 9.58 -19.23
C ALA A 40 -9.09 9.92 -18.59
N THR A 41 -9.07 10.43 -17.35
CA THR A 41 -10.28 10.81 -16.60
C THR A 41 -11.06 11.91 -17.31
N GLU A 42 -10.39 12.99 -17.73
CA GLU A 42 -11.02 14.11 -18.44
C GLU A 42 -11.61 13.66 -19.79
N ALA A 43 -10.93 12.77 -20.50
CA ALA A 43 -11.43 12.19 -21.74
C ALA A 43 -12.64 11.27 -21.52
N ILE A 44 -12.59 10.36 -20.56
CA ILE A 44 -13.71 9.46 -20.21
C ILE A 44 -14.94 10.28 -19.82
N GLY A 45 -14.77 11.29 -18.95
CA GLY A 45 -15.84 12.18 -18.50
C GLY A 45 -16.46 13.04 -19.61
N SER A 46 -15.80 13.14 -20.77
CA SER A 46 -16.24 13.92 -21.92
C SER A 46 -16.89 13.08 -23.04
N ILE A 47 -17.02 11.77 -22.87
CA ILE A 47 -17.66 10.89 -23.87
C ILE A 47 -19.14 11.22 -23.99
N THR A 48 -19.60 11.53 -25.21
CA THR A 48 -20.96 12.02 -25.46
C THR A 48 -21.97 10.89 -25.70
N ASN A 49 -21.51 9.74 -26.21
CA ASN A 49 -22.37 8.59 -26.41
C ASN A 49 -22.62 7.89 -25.07
N ALA A 50 -23.85 7.94 -24.56
CA ALA A 50 -24.18 7.42 -23.23
C ALA A 50 -23.80 5.95 -23.00
N SER A 51 -24.05 5.06 -23.97
CA SER A 51 -23.71 3.63 -23.80
C SER A 51 -22.21 3.39 -23.76
N TRP A 52 -21.45 4.15 -24.56
CA TRP A 52 -19.98 4.08 -24.52
C TRP A 52 -19.42 4.79 -23.30
N ALA A 53 -20.01 5.91 -22.86
CA ALA A 53 -19.62 6.56 -21.61
C ALA A 53 -19.74 5.58 -20.42
N SER A 54 -20.85 4.84 -20.31
CA SER A 54 -21.00 3.80 -19.29
C SER A 54 -19.97 2.66 -19.45
N ALA A 55 -19.63 2.27 -20.68
CA ALA A 55 -18.63 1.24 -20.91
C ALA A 55 -17.22 1.69 -20.51
N PHE A 56 -16.82 2.90 -20.91
CA PHE A 56 -15.53 3.48 -20.53
C PHE A 56 -15.44 3.71 -19.02
N ASP A 57 -16.53 4.15 -18.38
CA ASP A 57 -16.62 4.26 -16.92
C ASP A 57 -16.40 2.89 -16.24
N TYR A 58 -17.12 1.86 -16.68
CA TYR A 58 -16.99 0.49 -16.15
C TYR A 58 -15.58 -0.08 -16.30
N TYR A 59 -14.92 0.16 -17.44
CA TYR A 59 -13.57 -0.34 -17.75
C TYR A 59 -12.46 0.69 -17.47
N THR A 60 -12.75 1.71 -16.65
CA THR A 60 -11.75 2.69 -16.20
C THR A 60 -10.52 2.01 -15.58
N PRO A 61 -10.64 0.96 -14.73
CA PRO A 61 -9.46 0.30 -14.15
C PRO A 61 -8.47 -0.19 -15.22
N GLU A 62 -8.96 -0.85 -16.26
CA GLU A 62 -8.11 -1.36 -17.35
C GLU A 62 -7.47 -0.22 -18.14
N ILE A 63 -8.20 0.88 -18.39
CA ILE A 63 -7.65 2.07 -19.06
C ILE A 63 -6.53 2.69 -18.21
N MET A 64 -6.74 2.82 -16.90
CA MET A 64 -5.75 3.41 -15.99
C MET A 64 -4.49 2.54 -15.90
N GLU A 65 -4.64 1.22 -15.79
CA GLU A 65 -3.52 0.27 -15.82
C GLU A 65 -2.74 0.39 -17.14
N GLY A 66 -3.44 0.40 -18.27
CA GLY A 66 -2.83 0.57 -19.58
C GLY A 66 -2.13 1.92 -19.76
N SER A 67 -2.65 2.98 -19.13
CA SER A 67 -2.09 4.34 -19.22
C SER A 67 -0.76 4.52 -18.50
N THR A 68 -0.43 3.63 -17.56
CA THR A 68 0.79 3.74 -16.72
C THR A 68 1.79 2.62 -17.00
N THR A 69 1.34 1.46 -17.49
CA THR A 69 2.19 0.29 -17.80
C THR A 69 3.44 0.62 -18.65
N PRO A 70 3.37 1.47 -19.71
CA PRO A 70 4.54 1.83 -20.49
C PRO A 70 5.69 2.43 -19.66
N ASP A 71 5.39 3.22 -18.63
CA ASP A 71 6.38 3.84 -17.74
C ASP A 71 6.84 2.93 -16.62
N THR A 72 5.91 2.19 -16.02
CA THR A 72 6.18 1.44 -14.80
C THR A 72 6.80 0.08 -15.08
N THR A 73 6.37 -0.57 -16.16
CA THR A 73 6.69 -1.98 -16.44
C THR A 73 7.56 -2.16 -17.67
N TRP A 74 7.23 -1.50 -18.79
CA TRP A 74 7.93 -1.74 -20.05
C TRP A 74 9.16 -0.86 -20.22
N GLN A 75 9.07 0.41 -19.80
CA GLN A 75 10.15 1.40 -19.88
C GLN A 75 10.75 1.47 -21.29
N ASP A 76 9.89 1.40 -22.31
CA ASP A 76 10.24 1.35 -23.73
C ASP A 76 10.36 2.75 -24.32
N TRP A 77 11.25 3.57 -23.73
CA TRP A 77 11.37 5.02 -23.89
C TRP A 77 11.34 5.56 -25.34
N ASP A 78 11.76 4.78 -26.33
CA ASP A 78 11.68 5.21 -27.74
C ASP A 78 10.23 5.39 -28.22
N ASN A 79 9.27 4.69 -27.62
CA ASN A 79 7.84 4.81 -27.95
C ASN A 79 7.17 6.03 -27.29
N HIS A 80 7.86 6.72 -26.39
CA HIS A 80 7.36 7.91 -25.67
C HIS A 80 7.66 9.21 -26.42
N LEU A 81 8.59 9.14 -27.38
CA LEU A 81 9.16 10.30 -28.04
C LEU A 81 8.73 10.37 -29.52
N TYR A 82 8.68 11.59 -30.04
CA TYR A 82 8.68 11.85 -31.48
C TYR A 82 9.22 13.23 -31.79
N TYR A 83 10.30 13.31 -32.56
CA TYR A 83 10.94 14.58 -32.88
C TYR A 83 10.45 15.08 -34.25
N PRO A 84 9.61 16.13 -34.32
CA PRO A 84 8.97 16.52 -35.58
C PRO A 84 9.95 16.99 -36.65
N GLU A 85 11.09 17.56 -36.26
CA GLU A 85 12.11 18.05 -37.18
C GLU A 85 12.88 16.94 -37.90
N THR A 86 13.09 15.81 -37.23
CA THR A 86 13.92 14.71 -37.74
C THR A 86 13.11 13.45 -38.10
N GLY A 87 11.90 13.32 -37.57
CA GLY A 87 11.08 12.11 -37.66
C GLY A 87 11.62 10.94 -36.84
N GLN A 88 12.50 11.20 -35.87
CA GLN A 88 13.04 10.17 -34.97
C GLN A 88 12.00 9.75 -33.93
N TYR A 89 12.20 8.54 -33.39
CA TYR A 89 11.37 7.87 -32.38
C TYR A 89 9.99 7.41 -32.88
N THR A 90 9.30 6.61 -32.07
CA THR A 90 8.26 5.70 -32.57
C THR A 90 6.88 5.89 -31.94
N ALA A 91 6.64 6.96 -31.18
CA ALA A 91 5.32 7.24 -30.59
C ALA A 91 4.15 7.17 -31.60
N PRO A 92 4.23 7.73 -32.84
CA PRO A 92 3.14 7.62 -33.80
C PRO A 92 2.82 6.17 -34.21
N GLN A 93 3.85 5.33 -34.37
CA GLN A 93 3.71 3.93 -34.71
C GLN A 93 3.19 3.11 -33.53
N ALA A 94 3.66 3.40 -32.31
CA ALA A 94 3.20 2.76 -31.08
C ALA A 94 1.72 3.06 -30.82
N ALA A 95 1.31 4.34 -30.86
CA ALA A 95 -0.08 4.73 -30.71
C ALA A 95 -0.99 4.06 -31.75
N THR A 96 -0.57 4.02 -33.03
CA THR A 96 -1.36 3.35 -34.08
C THR A 96 -1.45 1.85 -33.88
N ARG A 97 -0.37 1.20 -33.45
CA ARG A 97 -0.35 -0.24 -33.13
C ARG A 97 -1.35 -0.56 -32.03
N TRP A 98 -1.33 0.22 -30.94
CA TRP A 98 -2.22 0.00 -29.81
C TRP A 98 -3.66 0.40 -30.09
N PHE A 99 -3.90 1.43 -30.92
CA PHE A 99 -5.23 1.72 -31.46
C PHE A 99 -5.81 0.52 -32.23
N ASN A 100 -5.02 -0.08 -33.13
CA ASN A 100 -5.47 -1.24 -33.89
C ASN A 100 -5.72 -2.44 -32.97
N PHE A 101 -4.84 -2.66 -31.98
CA PHE A 101 -5.02 -3.75 -31.01
C PHE A 101 -6.27 -3.56 -30.14
N ALA A 102 -6.55 -2.34 -29.68
CA ALA A 102 -7.78 -2.00 -28.97
C ALA A 102 -9.01 -2.23 -29.85
N ARG A 103 -8.97 -1.77 -31.10
CA ARG A 103 -10.06 -1.95 -32.08
C ARG A 103 -10.34 -3.42 -32.38
N ASP A 104 -9.29 -4.23 -32.57
CA ASP A 104 -9.42 -5.66 -32.83
C ASP A 104 -10.08 -6.38 -31.64
N ASN A 105 -9.69 -6.02 -30.41
CA ASN A 105 -10.29 -6.57 -29.19
C ASN A 105 -11.75 -6.13 -29.00
N PHE A 106 -12.08 -4.86 -29.25
CA PHE A 106 -13.48 -4.39 -29.23
C PHE A 106 -14.34 -5.13 -30.25
N THR A 107 -13.80 -5.36 -31.46
CA THR A 107 -14.50 -6.11 -32.52
C THR A 107 -14.70 -7.57 -32.11
N ALA A 108 -13.74 -8.17 -31.40
CA ALA A 108 -13.82 -9.54 -30.89
C ALA A 108 -14.68 -9.69 -29.61
N GLY A 109 -15.08 -8.59 -28.98
CA GLY A 109 -15.75 -8.59 -27.67
C GLY A 109 -14.83 -8.90 -26.48
N ASN A 110 -13.51 -8.75 -26.66
CA ASN A 110 -12.50 -8.91 -25.62
C ASN A 110 -12.31 -7.57 -24.88
N TRP A 111 -13.31 -7.15 -24.11
CA TRP A 111 -13.41 -5.79 -23.59
C TRP A 111 -12.25 -5.40 -22.66
N GLU A 112 -11.92 -6.20 -21.64
CA GLU A 112 -10.83 -5.92 -20.69
C GLU A 112 -9.50 -5.64 -21.44
N SER A 113 -9.08 -6.54 -22.34
CA SER A 113 -7.88 -6.35 -23.15
C SER A 113 -7.97 -5.16 -24.11
N GLY A 114 -9.16 -4.86 -24.63
CA GLY A 114 -9.38 -3.73 -25.52
C GLY A 114 -9.28 -2.39 -24.80
N PHE A 115 -9.80 -2.29 -23.58
CA PHE A 115 -9.74 -1.08 -22.76
C PHE A 115 -8.36 -0.86 -22.16
N PHE A 116 -7.67 -1.92 -21.75
CA PHE A 116 -6.23 -1.85 -21.44
C PHE A 116 -5.42 -1.30 -22.61
N ALA A 117 -5.63 -1.86 -23.81
CA ALA A 117 -4.97 -1.38 -25.02
C ALA A 117 -5.33 0.07 -25.37
N ALA A 118 -6.56 0.52 -25.06
CA ALA A 118 -6.96 1.91 -25.22
C ALA A 118 -6.22 2.84 -24.23
N GLY A 119 -5.95 2.38 -23.00
CA GLY A 119 -5.07 3.07 -22.05
C GLY A 119 -3.64 3.23 -22.58
N VAL A 120 -3.05 2.16 -23.09
CA VAL A 120 -1.70 2.19 -23.69
C VAL A 120 -1.65 3.09 -24.92
N MET A 121 -2.69 3.05 -25.76
CA MET A 121 -2.83 3.95 -26.90
C MET A 121 -2.91 5.42 -26.45
N LEU A 122 -3.70 5.73 -25.41
CA LEU A 122 -3.75 7.06 -24.80
C LEU A 122 -2.34 7.50 -24.43
N HIS A 123 -1.59 6.68 -23.70
CA HIS A 123 -0.26 7.00 -23.21
C HIS A 123 0.64 7.51 -24.34
N TYR A 124 0.92 6.65 -25.34
CA TYR A 124 1.79 6.99 -26.47
C TYR A 124 1.25 8.09 -27.40
N SER A 125 -0.07 8.33 -27.41
CA SER A 125 -0.65 9.43 -28.18
C SER A 125 -0.59 10.78 -27.45
N SER A 126 -0.58 10.73 -26.11
CA SER A 126 -0.60 11.90 -25.23
C SER A 126 0.81 12.43 -24.96
N ASP A 127 1.80 11.55 -24.84
CA ASP A 127 3.19 11.91 -24.61
C ASP A 127 3.74 12.94 -25.60
N PRO A 128 3.58 12.79 -26.93
CA PRO A 128 4.07 13.81 -27.85
C PRO A 128 3.30 15.15 -27.76
N CYS A 129 2.27 15.26 -26.92
CA CYS A 129 1.67 16.55 -26.60
C CYS A 129 2.51 17.35 -25.59
N THR A 130 3.53 16.77 -24.93
CA THR A 130 4.46 17.51 -24.08
C THR A 130 5.64 18.06 -24.87
N PRO A 131 6.05 19.32 -24.67
CA PRO A 131 7.23 19.85 -25.33
C PRO A 131 8.47 18.99 -25.10
N THR A 132 8.69 18.49 -23.88
CA THR A 132 9.89 17.74 -23.46
C THR A 132 10.10 16.40 -24.15
N HIS A 133 9.10 15.87 -24.86
CA HIS A 133 9.14 14.62 -25.62
C HIS A 133 9.34 14.81 -27.13
N THR A 134 9.47 16.07 -27.56
CA THR A 134 9.54 16.43 -28.99
C THR A 134 10.93 16.87 -29.45
N GLY A 135 11.89 16.91 -28.54
CA GLY A 135 13.27 17.31 -28.82
C GLY A 135 14.26 16.63 -27.86
N PRO A 136 15.57 16.88 -28.03
CA PRO A 136 16.63 16.23 -27.26
C PRO A 136 16.42 16.26 -25.74
N ASN A 137 16.83 15.22 -25.03
CA ASN A 137 16.73 15.20 -23.57
C ASN A 137 17.52 16.37 -22.93
N SER A 138 16.93 17.00 -21.91
CA SER A 138 17.52 18.13 -21.18
C SER A 138 17.10 18.11 -19.69
N THR A 139 17.70 18.97 -18.88
CA THR A 139 17.32 19.13 -17.46
C THR A 139 15.87 19.55 -17.25
N ALA A 140 15.22 20.09 -18.29
CA ALA A 140 13.84 20.53 -18.23
C ALA A 140 12.83 19.38 -18.20
N HIS A 141 13.17 18.18 -18.68
CA HIS A 141 12.26 17.04 -18.83
C HIS A 141 11.54 16.70 -17.52
N ALA A 142 12.27 16.09 -16.57
CA ALA A 142 11.72 15.71 -15.27
C ALA A 142 11.25 16.90 -14.41
N ALA A 143 11.76 18.11 -14.65
CA ALA A 143 11.36 19.30 -13.90
C ALA A 143 9.97 19.79 -14.35
N TYR A 144 9.73 19.84 -15.66
CA TYR A 144 8.49 20.30 -16.27
C TYR A 144 7.34 19.31 -16.02
N GLU A 145 7.61 18.01 -16.13
CA GLU A 145 6.61 16.96 -15.85
C GLU A 145 6.16 16.99 -14.40
N ARG A 146 7.10 17.08 -13.46
CA ARG A 146 6.79 17.19 -12.04
C ARG A 146 6.01 18.46 -11.72
N ASP A 147 6.43 19.60 -12.27
CA ASP A 147 5.68 20.86 -12.10
C ASP A 147 4.27 20.76 -12.69
N THR A 148 4.10 20.05 -13.80
CA THR A 148 2.78 19.81 -14.40
C THR A 148 1.91 18.98 -13.47
N ASN A 149 2.41 17.84 -12.97
CA ASN A 149 1.71 17.00 -11.98
C ASN A 149 1.28 17.81 -10.75
N ASP A 150 2.20 18.63 -10.20
CA ASP A 150 1.97 19.44 -9.01
C ASP A 150 0.86 20.51 -9.22
N ASN A 151 0.48 20.81 -10.47
CA ASN A 151 -0.40 21.93 -10.81
C ASN A 151 -1.64 21.56 -11.64
N LEU A 152 -1.95 20.27 -11.87
CA LEU A 152 -3.08 19.83 -12.72
C LEU A 152 -4.40 20.52 -12.35
N ASP A 153 -4.74 20.57 -11.06
CA ASP A 153 -5.97 21.21 -10.54
C ASP A 153 -6.04 22.73 -10.76
N SER A 154 -4.91 23.38 -11.07
CA SER A 154 -4.82 24.83 -11.29
C SER A 154 -4.94 25.23 -12.76
N LEU A 155 -4.91 24.25 -13.68
CA LEU A 155 -4.95 24.48 -15.11
C LEU A 155 -6.36 24.86 -15.58
N SER A 156 -6.45 25.86 -16.46
CA SER A 156 -7.69 26.26 -17.12
C SER A 156 -7.77 25.60 -18.51
N LEU A 157 -8.40 24.43 -18.58
CA LEU A 157 -8.45 23.60 -19.78
C LEU A 157 -9.63 23.95 -20.68
N THR A 158 -9.46 23.75 -21.98
CA THR A 158 -10.56 23.93 -22.95
C THR A 158 -11.53 22.76 -22.85
N THR A 159 -12.83 23.02 -22.98
CA THR A 159 -13.85 21.96 -23.06
C THR A 159 -13.53 20.97 -24.18
N PRO A 160 -13.37 19.68 -23.88
CA PRO A 160 -13.05 18.68 -24.89
C PRO A 160 -14.17 18.48 -25.92
N SER A 161 -13.81 18.07 -27.13
CA SER A 161 -14.78 17.75 -28.20
C SER A 161 -14.36 16.51 -28.99
N GLU A 162 -15.30 15.59 -29.20
CA GLU A 162 -15.11 14.38 -29.99
C GLU A 162 -14.96 14.69 -31.49
N THR A 163 -13.90 14.18 -32.11
CA THR A 163 -13.74 14.21 -33.57
C THR A 163 -13.31 12.84 -34.10
N TYR A 164 -13.67 12.55 -35.35
CA TYR A 164 -13.21 11.33 -36.03
C TYR A 164 -11.74 11.47 -36.46
N ILE A 165 -10.92 10.49 -36.10
CA ILE A 165 -9.50 10.43 -36.42
C ILE A 165 -9.26 9.43 -37.56
N PRO A 166 -9.03 9.88 -38.81
CA PRO A 166 -8.80 8.97 -39.94
C PRO A 166 -7.41 8.34 -39.94
N ASN A 167 -6.44 8.96 -39.24
CA ASN A 167 -5.04 8.53 -39.23
C ASN A 167 -4.40 8.87 -37.88
N VAL A 168 -4.17 7.83 -37.07
CA VAL A 168 -3.61 7.95 -35.71
C VAL A 168 -2.17 8.45 -35.75
N THR A 169 -1.33 7.93 -36.64
CA THR A 169 0.05 8.42 -36.84
C THR A 169 0.07 9.92 -37.10
N GLU A 170 -0.79 10.40 -38.00
CA GLU A 170 -0.85 11.82 -38.36
C GLU A 170 -1.31 12.69 -37.18
N LEU A 171 -2.30 12.24 -36.40
CA LEU A 171 -2.72 12.92 -35.18
C LEU A 171 -1.54 13.11 -34.22
N VAL A 172 -0.78 12.05 -33.96
CA VAL A 172 0.37 12.10 -33.03
C VAL A 172 1.47 13.02 -33.56
N VAL A 173 1.79 12.94 -34.86
CA VAL A 173 2.77 13.84 -35.50
C VAL A 173 2.34 15.31 -35.41
N GLN A 174 1.05 15.60 -35.61
CA GLN A 174 0.51 16.96 -35.51
C GLN A 174 0.53 17.47 -34.06
N SER A 175 0.27 16.59 -33.09
CA SER A 175 0.37 16.93 -31.67
C SER A 175 1.81 17.22 -31.25
N ALA A 176 2.76 16.38 -31.68
CA ALA A 176 4.19 16.61 -31.50
C ALA A 176 4.65 17.93 -32.12
N THR A 177 4.25 18.20 -33.36
CA THR A 177 4.59 19.45 -34.05
C THR A 177 4.05 20.67 -33.29
N PHE A 178 2.84 20.57 -32.75
CA PHE A 178 2.26 21.63 -31.94
C PHE A 178 3.03 21.84 -30.62
N ALA A 179 3.34 20.79 -29.89
CA ALA A 179 4.05 20.89 -28.62
C ALA A 179 5.50 21.38 -28.82
N HIS A 180 6.15 20.95 -29.91
CA HIS A 180 7.52 21.29 -30.24
C HIS A 180 7.76 22.78 -30.43
N GLN A 181 6.74 23.55 -30.85
CA GLN A 181 6.86 25.02 -30.98
C GLN A 181 7.19 25.70 -29.63
N TYR A 182 6.97 25.00 -28.51
CA TYR A 182 7.24 25.47 -27.15
C TYR A 182 8.50 24.83 -26.53
N TYR A 183 9.18 23.92 -27.23
CA TYR A 183 10.30 23.15 -26.69
C TYR A 183 11.40 24.06 -26.11
N ASP A 184 11.92 25.00 -26.91
CA ASP A 184 12.99 25.90 -26.46
C ASP A 184 12.53 26.80 -25.30
N ILE A 185 11.27 27.23 -25.30
CA ILE A 185 10.69 28.08 -24.24
C ILE A 185 10.66 27.32 -22.92
N VAL A 186 10.27 26.04 -22.95
CA VAL A 186 10.26 25.17 -21.76
C VAL A 186 11.70 24.87 -21.32
N VAL A 187 12.61 24.53 -22.24
CA VAL A 187 14.01 24.25 -21.89
C VAL A 187 14.69 25.45 -21.23
N GLU A 188 14.44 26.66 -21.72
CA GLU A 188 14.99 27.89 -21.13
C GLU A 188 14.39 28.18 -19.75
N ALA A 189 13.09 27.94 -19.57
CA ALA A 189 12.40 28.22 -18.32
C ALA A 189 12.73 27.22 -17.19
N TYR A 190 13.22 26.01 -17.50
CA TYR A 190 13.55 24.97 -16.53
C TYR A 190 15.06 24.63 -16.54
N PRO A 191 15.93 25.55 -16.07
CA PRO A 191 17.39 25.36 -16.10
C PRO A 191 17.92 24.32 -15.09
N SER A 192 17.08 23.84 -14.16
CA SER A 192 17.44 22.80 -13.18
C SER A 192 16.28 21.85 -12.90
N SER A 193 16.60 20.67 -12.35
CA SER A 193 15.63 19.62 -11.97
C SER A 193 14.55 20.07 -10.98
N ASP A 194 14.83 21.13 -10.23
CA ASP A 194 13.98 21.64 -9.14
C ASP A 194 13.12 22.83 -9.58
N SER A 195 13.23 23.26 -10.84
CA SER A 195 12.49 24.40 -11.36
C SER A 195 10.97 24.16 -11.26
N ARG A 196 10.22 25.22 -10.90
CA ARG A 196 8.75 25.26 -10.83
C ARG A 196 8.29 26.60 -11.38
N MET A 197 7.68 26.58 -12.57
CA MET A 197 7.36 27.78 -13.34
C MET A 197 5.86 27.93 -13.61
N ILE A 198 5.05 26.87 -13.60
CA ILE A 198 3.63 26.93 -13.95
C ILE A 198 2.87 27.92 -13.05
N ALA A 199 3.11 27.88 -11.74
CA ALA A 199 2.43 28.78 -10.79
C ALA A 199 2.84 30.25 -10.91
N THR A 200 4.02 30.56 -11.48
CA THR A 200 4.63 31.90 -11.43
C THR A 200 4.87 32.54 -12.80
N ASN A 201 4.85 31.76 -13.87
CA ASN A 201 5.08 32.20 -15.24
C ASN A 201 3.85 31.92 -16.11
N ALA A 202 3.08 32.98 -16.40
CA ALA A 202 1.84 32.90 -17.16
C ALA A 202 2.03 32.33 -18.59
N THR A 203 3.20 32.52 -19.20
CA THR A 203 3.50 31.95 -20.53
C THR A 203 3.64 30.44 -20.45
N ILE A 204 4.39 29.94 -19.45
CA ILE A 204 4.54 28.50 -19.21
C ILE A 204 3.19 27.88 -18.84
N LYS A 205 2.42 28.53 -17.97
CA LYS A 205 1.07 28.05 -17.63
C LYS A 205 0.18 27.92 -18.86
N ALA A 206 0.11 28.97 -19.69
CA ALA A 206 -0.78 29.00 -20.85
C ALA A 206 -0.39 27.96 -21.93
N LEU A 207 0.91 27.73 -22.17
CA LEU A 207 1.32 26.68 -23.10
C LEU A 207 1.09 25.28 -22.53
N THR A 208 1.25 25.07 -21.20
CA THR A 208 0.93 23.81 -20.55
C THR A 208 -0.57 23.51 -20.67
N GLU A 209 -1.44 24.50 -20.39
CA GLU A 209 -2.89 24.39 -20.56
C GLU A 209 -3.27 23.98 -22.00
N ALA A 210 -2.61 24.56 -23.00
CA ALA A 210 -2.84 24.24 -24.40
C ALA A 210 -2.36 22.83 -24.77
N CYS A 211 -1.22 22.39 -24.25
CA CYS A 211 -0.66 21.05 -24.48
C CYS A 211 -1.50 19.96 -23.82
N VAL A 212 -1.88 20.14 -22.55
CA VAL A 212 -2.77 19.21 -21.82
C VAL A 212 -4.16 19.15 -22.47
N SER A 213 -4.73 20.31 -22.82
CA SER A 213 -6.02 20.35 -23.53
C SER A 213 -5.99 19.62 -24.88
N ARG A 214 -4.84 19.67 -25.58
CA ARG A 214 -4.64 18.92 -26.82
C ARG A 214 -4.57 17.42 -26.56
N ALA A 215 -3.86 16.98 -25.53
CA ALA A 215 -3.78 15.57 -25.16
C ALA A 215 -5.15 14.98 -24.80
N ILE A 216 -5.96 15.71 -24.04
CA ILE A 216 -7.34 15.32 -23.70
C ILE A 216 -8.20 15.20 -24.96
N ASN A 217 -8.15 16.20 -25.85
CA ASN A 217 -8.92 16.17 -27.10
C ASN A 217 -8.48 15.04 -28.04
N ALA A 218 -7.17 14.79 -28.16
CA ALA A 218 -6.63 13.69 -28.94
C ALA A 218 -7.11 12.34 -28.40
N THR A 219 -7.01 12.14 -27.09
CA THR A 219 -7.51 10.94 -26.40
C THR A 219 -9.00 10.73 -26.62
N LEU A 220 -9.82 11.74 -26.32
CA LEU A 220 -11.27 11.68 -26.49
C LEU A 220 -11.65 11.34 -27.94
N SER A 221 -10.96 11.95 -28.91
CA SER A 221 -11.19 11.68 -30.32
C SER A 221 -10.76 10.27 -30.74
N LEU A 222 -9.69 9.73 -30.16
CA LEU A 222 -9.29 8.33 -30.38
C LEU A 222 -10.27 7.35 -29.74
N PHE A 223 -10.75 7.60 -28.51
CA PHE A 223 -11.82 6.82 -27.88
C PHE A 223 -13.08 6.84 -28.72
N HIS A 224 -13.55 8.02 -29.13
CA HIS A 224 -14.66 8.16 -30.07
C HIS A 224 -14.43 7.33 -31.33
N THR A 225 -13.25 7.44 -31.95
CA THR A 225 -12.91 6.71 -33.17
C THR A 225 -12.92 5.19 -32.95
N LEU A 226 -12.38 4.67 -31.84
CA LEU A 226 -12.39 3.25 -31.47
C LEU A 226 -13.80 2.64 -31.38
N THR A 227 -14.80 3.48 -31.10
CA THR A 227 -16.18 3.03 -30.89
C THR A 227 -17.02 2.98 -32.17
N LEU A 228 -16.60 3.71 -33.22
CA LEU A 228 -17.40 3.86 -34.44
C LEU A 228 -17.67 2.52 -35.13
N GLY A 229 -18.94 2.23 -35.39
CA GLY A 229 -19.37 0.99 -36.03
C GLY A 229 -19.43 -0.24 -35.11
N ILE A 230 -19.17 -0.06 -33.81
CA ILE A 230 -19.22 -1.12 -32.79
C ILE A 230 -20.28 -0.74 -31.75
N ASN A 231 -21.07 -1.72 -31.30
CA ASN A 231 -22.00 -1.52 -30.19
C ASN A 231 -21.22 -1.59 -28.88
N ALA A 232 -21.54 -0.69 -27.94
CA ALA A 232 -20.95 -0.74 -26.60
C ALA A 232 -21.24 -2.10 -25.93
N PRO A 233 -20.33 -2.60 -25.09
CA PRO A 233 -20.61 -3.77 -24.26
C PRO A 233 -21.82 -3.54 -23.35
N ASP A 234 -22.52 -4.63 -23.03
CA ASP A 234 -23.44 -4.63 -21.91
C ASP A 234 -22.63 -4.64 -20.61
N VAL A 235 -22.63 -3.50 -19.93
CA VAL A 235 -21.96 -3.29 -18.64
C VAL A 235 -22.96 -3.25 -17.48
N SER A 236 -24.16 -3.78 -17.69
CA SER A 236 -25.09 -3.99 -16.58
C SER A 236 -24.54 -5.07 -15.64
N TYR A 237 -24.53 -4.75 -14.34
CA TYR A 237 -24.11 -5.71 -13.33
C TYR A 237 -25.15 -6.81 -13.18
N ALA A 238 -24.72 -8.05 -13.34
CA ALA A 238 -25.50 -9.22 -12.95
C ALA A 238 -25.06 -9.64 -11.54
N PHE A 239 -25.95 -9.46 -10.57
CA PHE A 239 -25.68 -9.85 -9.19
C PHE A 239 -26.05 -11.32 -8.98
N GLU A 240 -25.05 -12.15 -8.69
CA GLU A 240 -25.20 -13.54 -8.30
C GLU A 240 -25.09 -13.70 -6.77
N TYR A 241 -24.43 -12.75 -6.11
CA TYR A 241 -24.11 -12.79 -4.68
C TYR A 241 -24.57 -11.52 -3.98
N VAL A 242 -24.66 -11.55 -2.65
CA VAL A 242 -24.96 -10.37 -1.83
C VAL A 242 -23.82 -10.09 -0.86
N ALA A 243 -23.30 -8.86 -0.87
CA ALA A 243 -22.35 -8.33 0.09
C ALA A 243 -23.05 -7.37 1.06
N LEU A 244 -23.17 -7.75 2.32
CA LEU A 244 -23.73 -6.90 3.38
C LEU A 244 -22.59 -6.15 4.07
N ILE A 245 -22.63 -4.82 4.06
CA ILE A 245 -21.67 -3.98 4.79
C ILE A 245 -22.30 -3.50 6.09
N ASP A 246 -21.63 -3.74 7.21
CA ASP A 246 -22.08 -3.29 8.52
C ASP A 246 -21.86 -1.79 8.70
N TYR A 247 -22.94 -1.06 9.02
CA TYR A 247 -22.96 0.35 9.41
C TYR A 247 -23.63 0.53 10.78
N ALA A 248 -24.06 -0.54 11.45
CA ALA A 248 -24.87 -0.48 12.65
C ALA A 248 -24.08 -0.12 13.91
N HIS A 249 -22.75 -0.31 13.89
CA HIS A 249 -21.91 -0.22 15.08
C HIS A 249 -20.97 0.99 15.11
N SER A 250 -21.34 2.08 14.41
CA SER A 250 -20.50 3.28 14.26
C SER A 250 -19.11 2.93 13.75
N ASN A 251 -19.05 2.07 12.73
CA ASN A 251 -17.80 1.52 12.23
C ASN A 251 -16.93 2.59 11.57
N ASP A 252 -15.62 2.35 11.56
CA ASP A 252 -14.65 3.17 10.86
C ASP A 252 -15.02 3.28 9.37
N TYR A 253 -14.94 4.49 8.81
CA TYR A 253 -15.39 4.85 7.46
C TYR A 253 -16.87 4.54 7.12
N ALA A 254 -17.67 4.01 8.04
CA ALA A 254 -19.10 3.78 7.84
C ALA A 254 -19.93 5.07 8.09
N THR A 255 -19.39 6.22 7.66
CA THR A 255 -20.06 7.52 7.72
C THR A 255 -20.09 8.17 6.34
N GLY A 256 -21.30 8.38 5.81
CA GLY A 256 -21.48 8.98 4.50
C GLY A 256 -20.96 8.09 3.36
N ALA A 257 -20.15 8.68 2.47
CA ALA A 257 -19.79 8.14 1.17
C ALA A 257 -18.36 7.57 1.11
N GLN A 258 -17.78 7.15 2.24
CA GLN A 258 -16.35 6.81 2.36
C GLN A 258 -16.01 5.35 2.00
N LEU A 259 -17.01 4.55 1.62
CA LEU A 259 -16.88 3.17 1.16
C LEU A 259 -17.63 2.98 -0.17
N ASN A 260 -17.75 4.03 -0.99
CA ASN A 260 -18.48 3.95 -2.25
C ASN A 260 -17.63 3.33 -3.35
N ALA A 261 -16.31 3.53 -3.32
CA ALA A 261 -15.40 3.06 -4.35
C ALA A 261 -15.40 1.52 -4.45
N VAL A 262 -15.53 0.82 -3.32
CA VAL A 262 -15.58 -0.65 -3.28
C VAL A 262 -16.84 -1.22 -3.98
N ASN A 263 -17.92 -0.44 -4.12
CA ASN A 263 -19.16 -0.88 -4.75
C ASN A 263 -18.93 -1.29 -6.22
N ALA A 264 -18.12 -0.53 -6.97
CA ALA A 264 -17.81 -0.87 -8.35
C ALA A 264 -17.07 -2.22 -8.44
N THR A 265 -16.13 -2.47 -7.53
CA THR A 265 -15.41 -3.74 -7.46
C THR A 265 -16.32 -4.91 -7.10
N LEU A 266 -17.17 -4.74 -6.09
CA LEU A 266 -18.19 -5.72 -5.70
C LEU A 266 -19.10 -6.06 -6.87
N ALA A 267 -19.61 -5.03 -7.55
CA ALA A 267 -20.53 -5.19 -8.65
C ALA A 267 -19.87 -5.91 -9.85
N ARG A 268 -18.61 -5.58 -10.19
CA ARG A 268 -17.81 -6.30 -11.21
C ARG A 268 -17.57 -7.77 -10.84
N ALA A 269 -17.51 -8.08 -9.54
CA ALA A 269 -17.41 -9.45 -9.03
C ALA A 269 -18.78 -10.17 -8.87
N GLY A 270 -19.89 -9.51 -9.25
CA GLY A 270 -21.24 -10.09 -9.17
C GLY A 270 -21.90 -9.98 -7.80
N PHE A 271 -21.41 -9.11 -6.90
CA PHE A 271 -22.02 -8.84 -5.59
C PHE A 271 -22.92 -7.62 -5.63
N GLU A 272 -24.16 -7.78 -5.18
CA GLU A 272 -25.03 -6.67 -4.80
C GLU A 272 -24.56 -6.13 -3.44
N MET A 273 -24.09 -4.88 -3.40
CA MET A 273 -23.76 -4.21 -2.14
C MET A 273 -25.03 -3.76 -1.41
N ARG A 274 -25.19 -4.19 -0.15
CA ARG A 274 -26.27 -3.77 0.74
C ARG A 274 -25.69 -3.23 2.04
N ILE A 275 -26.21 -2.10 2.51
CA ILE A 275 -25.75 -1.47 3.75
C ILE A 275 -26.72 -1.77 4.88
N GLN A 276 -26.18 -2.22 6.02
CA GLN A 276 -26.94 -2.57 7.21
C GLN A 276 -26.77 -1.53 8.31
N TYR A 277 -27.79 -0.69 8.53
CA TYR A 277 -27.78 0.36 9.56
C TYR A 277 -28.33 -0.09 10.93
N ALA A 278 -28.89 -1.28 11.03
CA ALA A 278 -29.50 -1.82 12.26
C ALA A 278 -28.79 -3.11 12.70
N ALA A 279 -29.03 -3.52 13.94
CA ALA A 279 -28.44 -4.74 14.49
C ALA A 279 -28.55 -5.97 13.56
N ILE A 280 -27.45 -6.69 13.39
CA ILE A 280 -27.34 -7.82 12.45
C ILE A 280 -28.13 -9.01 12.99
N ASN A 281 -29.00 -9.58 12.17
CA ASN A 281 -29.84 -10.70 12.60
C ASN A 281 -30.03 -11.74 11.48
N ALA A 282 -30.66 -12.86 11.82
CA ALA A 282 -30.90 -13.93 10.86
C ALA A 282 -31.66 -13.47 9.60
N THR A 283 -32.55 -12.48 9.72
CA THR A 283 -33.28 -11.94 8.56
C THR A 283 -32.38 -11.09 7.67
N SER A 284 -31.52 -10.23 8.25
CA SER A 284 -30.59 -9.41 7.45
C SER A 284 -29.50 -10.23 6.76
N LEU A 285 -29.20 -11.44 7.26
CA LEU A 285 -28.20 -12.35 6.73
C LEU A 285 -28.76 -13.45 5.81
N ALA A 286 -30.08 -13.50 5.59
CA ALA A 286 -30.76 -14.67 5.01
C ALA A 286 -30.25 -15.06 3.61
N ASP A 287 -29.92 -14.08 2.76
CA ASP A 287 -29.40 -14.25 1.40
C ASP A 287 -27.99 -13.68 1.22
N VAL A 288 -27.31 -13.33 2.32
CA VAL A 288 -25.98 -12.70 2.30
C VAL A 288 -24.90 -13.75 2.09
N ASP A 289 -23.96 -13.50 1.20
CA ASP A 289 -22.82 -14.39 0.91
C ASP A 289 -21.50 -13.85 1.48
N LEU A 290 -21.36 -12.53 1.52
CA LEU A 290 -20.22 -11.83 2.07
C LEU A 290 -20.68 -10.81 3.13
N LEU A 291 -20.12 -10.89 4.33
CA LEU A 291 -20.24 -9.83 5.33
C LEU A 291 -18.94 -9.00 5.33
N ILE A 292 -19.06 -7.70 5.15
CA ILE A 292 -17.96 -6.74 5.26
C ILE A 292 -18.20 -5.91 6.51
N ALA A 293 -17.23 -5.91 7.43
CA ALA A 293 -17.30 -5.08 8.64
C ALA A 293 -15.95 -4.40 8.85
N THR A 294 -15.99 -3.09 9.02
CA THR A 294 -14.83 -2.30 9.42
C THR A 294 -14.75 -2.21 10.94
N CYS A 295 -13.66 -1.66 11.50
CA CYS A 295 -13.48 -1.61 12.95
C CYS A 295 -14.65 -0.88 13.62
N ALA A 296 -15.37 -1.59 14.47
CA ALA A 296 -16.55 -1.08 15.14
C ALA A 296 -16.19 -0.26 16.38
N LEU A 297 -17.01 0.74 16.70
CA LEU A 297 -16.90 1.46 17.96
C LEU A 297 -17.88 0.90 19.02
N ASN A 298 -19.08 0.50 18.59
CA ASN A 298 -20.11 -0.05 19.48
C ASN A 298 -20.00 -1.57 19.58
N ALA A 299 -20.30 -2.11 20.77
CA ALA A 299 -20.29 -3.56 20.99
C ALA A 299 -21.44 -4.28 20.28
N TYR A 300 -21.14 -5.45 19.72
CA TYR A 300 -22.14 -6.39 19.21
C TYR A 300 -22.88 -7.05 20.37
N SER A 301 -24.19 -7.23 20.23
CA SER A 301 -24.95 -8.02 21.20
C SER A 301 -24.67 -9.52 21.06
N ALA A 302 -24.87 -10.28 22.14
CA ALA A 302 -24.73 -11.74 22.11
C ALA A 302 -25.64 -12.42 21.06
N ASN A 303 -26.81 -11.82 20.78
CA ASN A 303 -27.71 -12.31 19.76
C ASN A 303 -27.17 -12.05 18.34
N GLU A 304 -26.56 -10.89 18.08
CA GLU A 304 -25.90 -10.60 16.81
C GLU A 304 -24.75 -11.57 16.55
N LEU A 305 -23.86 -11.73 17.52
CA LEU A 305 -22.73 -12.66 17.43
C LEU A 305 -23.20 -14.10 17.17
N SER A 306 -24.26 -14.54 17.86
CA SER A 306 -24.86 -15.86 17.61
C SER A 306 -25.46 -15.99 16.20
N ASN A 307 -26.07 -14.94 15.66
CA ASN A 307 -26.61 -14.94 14.31
C ASN A 307 -25.49 -14.97 13.26
N ILE A 308 -24.43 -14.18 13.45
CA ILE A 308 -23.26 -14.15 12.58
C ILE A 308 -22.58 -15.53 12.56
N ALA A 309 -22.35 -16.14 13.73
CA ALA A 309 -21.76 -17.47 13.82
C ALA A 309 -22.62 -18.56 13.14
N THR A 310 -23.94 -18.51 13.33
CA THR A 310 -24.87 -19.45 12.68
C THR A 310 -24.87 -19.27 11.17
N TRP A 311 -24.86 -18.03 10.68
CA TRP A 311 -24.78 -17.73 9.25
C TRP A 311 -23.43 -18.17 8.67
N ALA A 312 -22.32 -17.85 9.32
CA ALA A 312 -20.97 -18.19 8.87
C ALA A 312 -20.77 -19.71 8.70
N SER A 313 -21.40 -20.52 9.55
CA SER A 313 -21.36 -21.98 9.49
C SER A 313 -22.40 -22.61 8.55
N SER A 314 -23.29 -21.82 7.94
CA SER A 314 -24.41 -22.33 7.12
C SER A 314 -24.02 -22.80 5.71
N GLY A 315 -22.77 -22.60 5.28
CA GLY A 315 -22.28 -23.05 3.97
C GLY A 315 -21.12 -22.20 3.46
N ASN A 316 -21.10 -21.97 2.15
CA ASN A 316 -20.06 -21.19 1.46
C ASN A 316 -20.22 -19.69 1.71
N LYS A 317 -20.02 -19.26 2.96
CA LYS A 317 -20.05 -17.85 3.36
C LYS A 317 -18.65 -17.26 3.43
N SER A 318 -18.57 -15.93 3.53
CA SER A 318 -17.31 -15.21 3.61
C SER A 318 -17.38 -13.96 4.47
N ILE A 319 -16.27 -13.60 5.11
CA ILE A 319 -16.15 -12.37 5.89
C ILE A 319 -14.90 -11.61 5.43
N LEU A 320 -15.05 -10.30 5.23
CA LEU A 320 -13.95 -9.33 5.16
C LEU A 320 -14.05 -8.45 6.40
N LEU A 321 -13.10 -8.58 7.32
CA LEU A 321 -13.11 -7.86 8.59
C LEU A 321 -11.87 -6.99 8.72
N THR A 322 -12.01 -5.76 9.20
CA THR A 322 -10.86 -4.91 9.45
C THR A 322 -10.81 -4.38 10.87
N GLY A 323 -9.59 -4.21 11.37
CA GLY A 323 -9.26 -3.47 12.59
C GLY A 323 -8.98 -2.01 12.30
N ARG A 324 -8.39 -1.31 13.28
CA ARG A 324 -7.85 0.03 13.12
C ARG A 324 -6.87 0.32 14.24
N GLY A 325 -5.69 0.81 13.87
CA GLY A 325 -4.64 1.18 14.82
C GLY A 325 -5.13 2.10 15.93
N ASP A 326 -4.64 1.84 17.13
CA ASP A 326 -5.07 2.42 18.40
C ASP A 326 -4.68 3.91 18.59
N PHE A 327 -4.19 4.59 17.55
CA PHE A 327 -3.82 6.01 17.61
C PHE A 327 -4.99 6.93 18.06
N SER A 328 -6.23 6.44 18.04
CA SER A 328 -7.40 7.20 18.49
C SER A 328 -8.38 6.37 19.30
N THR A 329 -9.09 7.01 20.24
CA THR A 329 -10.16 6.39 21.04
C THR A 329 -11.47 6.17 20.27
N ASN A 330 -11.52 6.47 18.97
CA ASN A 330 -12.75 6.42 18.17
C ASN A 330 -12.95 5.06 17.48
N VAL A 331 -12.13 4.09 17.81
CA VAL A 331 -12.15 2.70 17.34
C VAL A 331 -11.77 1.78 18.49
N ASP A 332 -12.14 0.50 18.40
CA ASP A 332 -11.89 -0.48 19.46
C ASP A 332 -11.74 -1.87 18.85
N ASP A 333 -10.50 -2.36 18.73
CA ASP A 333 -10.20 -3.64 18.10
C ASP A 333 -10.72 -4.85 18.90
N ALA A 334 -11.19 -4.67 20.14
CA ALA A 334 -11.95 -5.70 20.84
C ALA A 334 -13.28 -6.01 20.12
N ARG A 335 -13.84 -5.08 19.35
CA ARG A 335 -15.13 -5.25 18.64
C ARG A 335 -15.03 -6.20 17.45
N PRO A 336 -14.13 -6.03 16.47
CA PRO A 336 -13.93 -7.05 15.44
C PRO A 336 -13.51 -8.41 16.05
N ASN A 337 -12.72 -8.42 17.11
CA ASN A 337 -12.38 -9.66 17.82
C ASN A 337 -13.60 -10.42 18.40
N GLN A 338 -14.70 -9.74 18.77
CA GLN A 338 -15.95 -10.40 19.17
C GLN A 338 -16.53 -11.26 18.04
N ILE A 339 -16.47 -10.80 16.79
CA ILE A 339 -16.91 -11.57 15.62
C ILE A 339 -15.98 -12.77 15.43
N LEU A 340 -14.66 -12.55 15.45
CA LEU A 340 -13.64 -13.59 15.25
C LEU A 340 -13.78 -14.72 16.28
N GLU A 341 -14.00 -14.38 17.54
CA GLU A 341 -14.28 -15.35 18.60
C GLU A 341 -15.59 -16.11 18.35
N ALA A 342 -16.67 -15.40 17.99
CA ALA A 342 -17.98 -16.02 17.79
C ALA A 342 -18.00 -17.02 16.62
N ILE A 343 -17.24 -16.75 15.55
CA ILE A 343 -17.13 -17.65 14.39
C ILE A 343 -16.10 -18.77 14.62
N GLY A 344 -15.31 -18.72 15.69
CA GLY A 344 -14.26 -19.70 15.99
C GLY A 344 -12.99 -19.53 15.15
N SER A 345 -12.72 -18.32 14.66
CA SER A 345 -11.49 -17.98 13.96
C SER A 345 -10.30 -17.99 14.92
N HIS A 346 -9.12 -18.29 14.38
CA HIS A 346 -7.85 -18.23 15.09
C HIS A 346 -7.11 -16.91 14.95
N ILE A 347 -7.53 -16.03 14.03
CA ILE A 347 -6.99 -14.68 13.85
C ILE A 347 -7.50 -13.75 14.95
N ARG A 348 -6.63 -12.90 15.49
CA ARG A 348 -6.97 -11.78 16.37
C ARG A 348 -6.24 -10.53 15.93
N ILE A 349 -6.85 -9.39 16.24
CA ILE A 349 -6.29 -8.06 16.00
C ILE A 349 -5.72 -7.56 17.33
N ASN A 350 -4.46 -7.13 17.36
CA ASN A 350 -3.87 -6.49 18.54
C ASN A 350 -4.47 -5.10 18.74
N ASP A 351 -4.47 -4.62 19.98
CA ASP A 351 -4.71 -3.21 20.29
C ASP A 351 -3.35 -2.50 20.28
N ASP A 352 -2.93 -2.08 19.08
CA ASP A 352 -1.67 -1.41 18.82
C ASP A 352 -1.78 -0.53 17.57
N ASN A 353 -0.69 0.15 17.24
CA ASN A 353 -0.52 0.73 15.93
C ASN A 353 0.88 0.38 15.41
N VAL A 354 0.96 -0.07 14.17
CA VAL A 354 2.24 -0.38 13.51
C VAL A 354 2.73 0.82 12.71
N TYR A 355 3.95 1.26 12.99
CA TYR A 355 4.65 2.32 12.27
C TYR A 355 5.82 1.78 11.45
N MET A 356 6.22 2.51 10.41
CA MET A 356 7.39 2.22 9.58
C MET A 356 8.16 3.49 9.24
N THR A 357 9.42 3.34 8.84
CA THR A 357 10.20 4.45 8.28
C THR A 357 10.06 4.49 6.75
N GLY A 358 10.33 5.66 6.14
CA GLY A 358 10.34 5.80 4.68
C GLY A 358 8.97 5.90 4.01
N THR A 359 7.89 6.04 4.78
CA THR A 359 6.53 6.18 4.26
C THR A 359 6.16 7.64 3.99
N TYR A 360 5.14 7.88 3.15
CA TYR A 360 4.76 9.25 2.76
C TYR A 360 4.38 10.12 3.98
N GLN A 361 3.71 9.53 4.96
CA GLN A 361 3.48 10.11 6.29
C GLN A 361 3.65 9.04 7.36
N PRO A 362 4.02 9.41 8.61
CA PRO A 362 4.32 8.43 9.65
C PRO A 362 3.21 7.42 9.94
N TRP A 363 1.94 7.77 9.72
CA TRP A 363 0.79 6.90 9.97
C TRP A 363 0.39 6.03 8.77
N TYR A 364 1.15 6.04 7.68
CA TYR A 364 0.98 5.08 6.59
C TYR A 364 2.06 4.03 6.65
N ASN A 365 1.68 2.81 6.28
CA ASN A 365 2.58 1.71 5.97
C ASN A 365 2.47 1.43 4.47
N ASP A 366 3.42 1.98 3.71
CA ASP A 366 3.52 1.84 2.25
C ASP A 366 4.45 0.67 1.93
N LEU A 367 3.85 -0.48 1.59
CA LEU A 367 4.54 -1.75 1.42
C LEU A 367 4.82 -2.01 -0.05
N THR A 368 6.07 -2.31 -0.38
CA THR A 368 6.54 -2.64 -1.75
C THR A 368 7.16 -4.03 -1.85
N VAL A 369 7.24 -4.73 -0.72
CA VAL A 369 7.68 -6.13 -0.66
C VAL A 369 6.45 -6.97 -0.39
N ILE A 370 5.87 -7.50 -1.46
CA ILE A 370 4.64 -8.28 -1.43
C ILE A 370 5.00 -9.77 -1.63
N PRO A 371 4.52 -10.69 -0.76
CA PRO A 371 4.73 -12.12 -0.98
C PRO A 371 4.14 -12.59 -2.32
N ALA A 372 4.76 -13.60 -2.94
CA ALA A 372 4.30 -14.07 -4.24
C ALA A 372 2.89 -14.68 -4.16
N ALA A 373 2.10 -14.57 -5.24
CA ALA A 373 0.73 -15.08 -5.30
C ALA A 373 0.60 -16.57 -4.91
N SER A 374 1.62 -17.38 -5.21
CA SER A 374 1.68 -18.79 -4.83
C SER A 374 1.79 -19.03 -3.33
N GLN A 375 2.28 -18.06 -2.57
CA GLN A 375 2.44 -18.09 -1.12
C GLN A 375 1.21 -17.54 -0.38
N THR A 376 0.33 -16.83 -1.10
CA THR A 376 -0.81 -16.12 -0.51
C THR A 376 -2.15 -16.67 -0.99
N ALA A 377 -2.20 -17.94 -1.40
CA ALA A 377 -3.39 -18.56 -2.00
C ALA A 377 -3.99 -17.77 -3.20
N GLY A 378 -3.15 -17.00 -3.91
CA GLY A 378 -3.52 -16.15 -5.04
C GLY A 378 -3.97 -14.73 -4.67
N LEU A 379 -3.93 -14.34 -3.39
CA LEU A 379 -4.43 -13.04 -2.94
C LEU A 379 -3.55 -11.86 -3.35
N THR A 380 -2.28 -12.12 -3.71
CA THR A 380 -1.33 -11.11 -4.17
C THR A 380 -1.02 -11.20 -5.67
N GLU A 381 -1.90 -11.82 -6.47
CA GLU A 381 -1.79 -11.78 -7.94
C GLU A 381 -1.90 -10.32 -8.43
N ASN A 382 -0.93 -9.86 -9.23
CA ASN A 382 -0.83 -8.47 -9.71
C ASN A 382 -0.81 -7.41 -8.59
N VAL A 383 -0.29 -7.75 -7.40
CA VAL A 383 -0.09 -6.81 -6.30
C VAL A 383 1.40 -6.57 -6.15
N SER A 384 1.87 -5.38 -6.52
CA SER A 384 3.27 -4.95 -6.39
C SER A 384 3.49 -4.03 -5.20
N SER A 385 2.46 -3.25 -4.82
CA SER A 385 2.50 -2.41 -3.64
C SER A 385 1.12 -2.28 -3.00
N ILE A 386 1.08 -2.01 -1.69
CA ILE A 386 -0.15 -1.64 -0.98
C ILE A 386 0.14 -0.54 0.03
N THR A 387 -0.88 0.23 0.38
CA THR A 387 -0.80 1.20 1.48
C THR A 387 -1.83 0.91 2.54
N LEU A 388 -1.42 0.99 3.80
CA LEU A 388 -2.27 0.77 4.97
C LEU A 388 -2.21 2.01 5.87
N PHE A 389 -3.33 2.70 6.03
CA PHE A 389 -3.44 3.80 6.99
C PHE A 389 -3.60 3.24 8.41
N SER A 390 -2.66 3.53 9.29
CA SER A 390 -2.73 3.25 10.73
C SER A 390 -3.18 1.82 11.04
N PRO A 391 -2.48 0.78 10.55
CA PRO A 391 -2.88 -0.60 10.81
C PRO A 391 -2.46 -1.08 12.19
N SER A 392 -3.34 -1.87 12.81
CA SER A 392 -2.97 -2.75 13.91
C SER A 392 -2.29 -4.01 13.38
N SER A 393 -1.47 -4.67 14.21
CA SER A 393 -0.92 -5.99 13.89
C SER A 393 -1.95 -7.10 14.14
N LEU A 394 -1.76 -8.25 13.48
CA LEU A 394 -2.53 -9.45 13.72
C LEU A 394 -1.70 -10.46 14.51
N TYR A 395 -2.37 -11.25 15.35
CA TYR A 395 -1.77 -12.41 16.00
C TYR A 395 -2.72 -13.61 15.95
N PHE A 396 -2.16 -14.80 16.14
CA PHE A 396 -2.90 -16.05 15.95
C PHE A 396 -3.02 -16.81 17.27
N THR A 397 -4.08 -17.59 17.44
CA THR A 397 -4.28 -18.42 18.65
C THR A 397 -3.73 -19.83 18.50
N VAL A 398 -3.51 -20.24 17.25
CA VAL A 398 -2.81 -21.44 16.75
C VAL A 398 -2.15 -21.03 15.43
N ASP A 399 -1.13 -21.74 14.96
CA ASP A 399 -0.40 -21.33 13.75
C ASP A 399 -0.90 -22.02 12.47
N GLY A 400 -1.82 -22.99 12.56
CA GLY A 400 -2.51 -23.59 11.42
C GLY A 400 -4.02 -23.80 11.67
N PRO A 401 -4.91 -23.60 10.67
CA PRO A 401 -4.68 -23.22 9.27
C PRO A 401 -4.93 -21.71 9.02
N VAL A 402 -4.06 -20.86 9.55
CA VAL A 402 -4.08 -19.40 9.28
C VAL A 402 -2.94 -19.06 8.33
N LEU A 403 -3.21 -18.24 7.31
CA LEU A 403 -2.19 -17.80 6.36
C LEU A 403 -2.06 -16.27 6.40
N PRO A 404 -0.98 -15.73 6.99
CA PRO A 404 -0.61 -14.34 6.80
C PRO A 404 -0.26 -14.09 5.34
N ILE A 405 -0.80 -13.02 4.77
CA ILE A 405 -0.58 -12.66 3.36
C ILE A 405 0.15 -11.33 3.17
N ILE A 406 0.18 -10.49 4.21
CA ILE A 406 0.92 -9.23 4.25
C ILE A 406 1.57 -9.08 5.61
N TYR A 407 2.85 -8.70 5.60
CA TYR A 407 3.63 -8.35 6.77
C TYR A 407 4.04 -6.88 6.72
N ALA A 408 4.45 -6.37 7.88
CA ALA A 408 5.20 -5.14 7.96
C ALA A 408 6.52 -5.22 7.16
N ASP A 409 7.12 -4.07 6.87
CA ASP A 409 8.46 -3.99 6.32
C ASP A 409 9.52 -4.19 7.44
N HIS A 410 10.79 -4.29 7.07
CA HIS A 410 11.88 -4.52 8.02
C HIS A 410 12.04 -3.45 9.09
N THR A 411 11.48 -2.25 8.90
CA THR A 411 11.52 -1.14 9.87
C THR A 411 10.24 -1.03 10.70
N GLY A 412 9.30 -1.94 10.50
CA GLY A 412 8.02 -1.96 11.21
C GLY A 412 8.18 -2.13 12.72
N TYR A 413 7.44 -1.39 13.52
CA TYR A 413 7.36 -1.59 14.97
C TYR A 413 5.96 -1.25 15.50
N GLN A 414 5.54 -1.97 16.54
CA GLN A 414 4.28 -1.79 17.24
C GLN A 414 4.43 -0.75 18.35
N THR A 415 3.38 0.03 18.55
CA THR A 415 3.26 0.97 19.67
C THR A 415 1.91 0.82 20.34
N ASP A 416 1.86 1.22 21.61
CA ASP A 416 0.63 1.32 22.42
C ASP A 416 0.37 2.81 22.72
N GLN A 417 -0.66 3.37 22.10
CA GLN A 417 -1.06 4.76 22.20
C GLN A 417 -2.26 4.93 23.11
N VAL A 418 -3.21 4.00 23.03
CA VAL A 418 -4.48 4.06 23.74
C VAL A 418 -4.75 2.70 24.38
N PRO A 419 -4.94 2.63 25.71
CA PRO A 419 -5.26 1.37 26.38
C PRO A 419 -6.54 0.70 25.84
N PRO A 420 -6.64 -0.65 25.91
CA PRO A 420 -5.71 -1.60 26.54
C PRO A 420 -4.36 -1.78 25.84
N GLY A 421 -3.38 -2.36 26.55
CA GLY A 421 -2.05 -2.55 25.96
C GLY A 421 -1.96 -3.77 25.04
N ILE A 422 -0.90 -3.78 24.23
CA ILE A 422 -0.60 -4.82 23.22
C ILE A 422 -0.62 -6.22 23.84
N GLN A 423 -1.34 -7.15 23.21
CA GLN A 423 -1.43 -8.53 23.66
C GLN A 423 -0.27 -9.41 23.18
N VAL A 424 0.11 -9.29 21.91
CA VAL A 424 1.26 -10.00 21.31
C VAL A 424 2.20 -8.99 20.68
N VAL A 425 3.44 -8.98 21.15
CA VAL A 425 4.50 -8.12 20.62
C VAL A 425 5.47 -8.95 19.78
N TYR A 426 5.52 -8.64 18.49
CA TYR A 426 6.52 -9.05 17.51
C TYR A 426 7.74 -8.13 17.59
N ASP A 427 7.52 -6.83 17.47
CA ASP A 427 8.54 -5.80 17.63
C ASP A 427 7.93 -4.51 18.19
N ASP A 428 8.49 -3.93 19.24
CA ASP A 428 8.08 -2.66 19.86
C ASP A 428 9.23 -1.65 19.95
N THR A 429 10.30 -1.86 19.18
CA THR A 429 11.48 -1.01 19.19
C THR A 429 11.65 -0.32 17.83
N ASP A 430 11.72 1.01 17.82
CA ASP A 430 12.05 1.79 16.63
C ASP A 430 13.58 1.76 16.37
N ASP A 431 14.07 0.62 15.88
CA ASP A 431 15.49 0.41 15.52
C ASP A 431 15.73 0.15 14.03
N GLY A 432 14.65 0.08 13.24
CA GLY A 432 14.69 -0.14 11.80
C GLY A 432 15.05 -1.58 11.39
N GLN A 433 14.88 -2.56 12.28
CA GLN A 433 15.19 -3.96 11.99
C GLN A 433 14.04 -4.89 12.42
N TYR A 434 13.97 -6.07 11.81
CA TYR A 434 13.13 -7.21 12.23
C TYR A 434 11.60 -7.01 12.25
N GLY A 435 11.10 -5.81 11.91
CA GLY A 435 9.68 -5.52 11.81
C GLY A 435 8.89 -6.42 10.86
N ASN A 436 9.57 -7.01 9.88
CA ASN A 436 9.01 -7.88 8.84
C ASN A 436 8.49 -9.24 9.34
N GLN A 437 8.44 -9.44 10.66
CA GLN A 437 7.79 -10.56 11.34
C GLN A 437 6.35 -10.24 11.75
N THR A 438 5.94 -8.96 11.70
CA THR A 438 4.64 -8.47 12.18
C THR A 438 3.56 -8.65 11.11
N PRO A 439 2.57 -9.53 11.29
CA PRO A 439 1.49 -9.72 10.32
C PRO A 439 0.52 -8.54 10.32
N LEU A 440 0.09 -8.10 9.14
CA LEU A 440 -0.86 -6.99 8.96
C LEU A 440 -2.15 -7.40 8.23
N MET A 441 -2.11 -8.50 7.47
CA MET A 441 -3.28 -9.09 6.82
C MET A 441 -3.14 -10.62 6.79
N ALA A 442 -4.22 -11.33 7.07
CA ALA A 442 -4.26 -12.78 7.07
C ALA A 442 -5.59 -13.31 6.55
N ILE A 443 -5.57 -14.55 6.07
CA ILE A 443 -6.76 -15.30 5.67
C ILE A 443 -6.87 -16.60 6.45
N GLU A 444 -8.10 -17.09 6.60
CA GLU A 444 -8.39 -18.35 7.30
C GLU A 444 -9.59 -19.06 6.66
N GLN A 445 -9.61 -20.39 6.78
CA GLN A 445 -10.78 -21.22 6.48
C GLN A 445 -11.33 -21.84 7.77
N VAL A 446 -12.47 -21.32 8.25
CA VAL A 446 -13.18 -21.89 9.40
C VAL A 446 -14.29 -22.80 8.91
N GLY A 447 -13.98 -24.09 8.77
CA GLY A 447 -14.85 -25.03 8.08
C GLY A 447 -15.03 -24.65 6.60
N ALA A 448 -16.24 -24.25 6.20
CA ALA A 448 -16.53 -23.78 4.84
C ALA A 448 -16.43 -22.25 4.69
N LEU A 449 -16.30 -21.50 5.79
CA LEU A 449 -16.15 -20.04 5.79
C LEU A 449 -14.80 -19.65 5.17
N ARG A 450 -14.79 -18.58 4.38
CA ARG A 450 -13.56 -17.91 3.91
C ARG A 450 -13.45 -16.55 4.57
N LEU A 451 -12.39 -16.32 5.33
CA LEU A 451 -12.17 -15.12 6.12
C LEU A 451 -10.93 -14.38 5.61
N LEU A 452 -11.03 -13.06 5.44
CA LEU A 452 -9.89 -12.15 5.36
C LEU A 452 -9.98 -11.16 6.52
N VAL A 453 -8.88 -10.98 7.23
CA VAL A 453 -8.72 -9.98 8.29
C VAL A 453 -7.55 -9.07 7.93
N ALA A 454 -7.76 -7.75 8.04
CA ALA A 454 -6.70 -6.76 7.88
C ALA A 454 -6.64 -5.84 9.10
N GLY A 455 -5.44 -5.37 9.46
CA GLY A 455 -5.23 -4.42 10.56
C GLY A 455 -5.85 -3.04 10.37
N THR A 456 -6.31 -2.71 9.15
CA THR A 456 -7.01 -1.46 8.84
C THR A 456 -7.93 -1.60 7.64
N THR A 457 -8.84 -0.64 7.47
CA THR A 457 -9.75 -0.52 6.33
C THR A 457 -9.01 -0.06 5.07
N PHE A 458 -8.31 -0.98 4.42
CA PHE A 458 -7.51 -0.73 3.21
C PHE A 458 -8.33 -0.46 1.94
N PHE A 459 -9.66 -0.62 2.02
CA PHE A 459 -10.62 -0.39 0.94
C PHE A 459 -11.50 0.85 1.14
N SER A 460 -11.08 1.77 2.03
CA SER A 460 -11.71 3.08 2.16
C SER A 460 -11.52 3.91 0.90
N ASP A 461 -12.44 4.81 0.56
CA ASP A 461 -12.30 5.69 -0.61
C ASP A 461 -11.03 6.57 -0.57
N PHE A 462 -10.38 6.69 0.60
CA PHE A 462 -9.10 7.40 0.76
C PHE A 462 -7.88 6.56 0.36
N ASP A 463 -7.95 5.24 0.50
CA ASP A 463 -6.84 4.31 0.24
C ASP A 463 -7.04 3.52 -1.05
N TYR A 464 -8.30 3.18 -1.35
CA TYR A 464 -8.73 2.44 -2.52
C TYR A 464 -8.68 3.24 -3.82
N GLY A 465 -8.70 4.57 -3.72
CA GLY A 465 -8.63 5.49 -4.87
C GLY A 465 -7.21 6.01 -5.18
N LYS A 466 -6.19 5.59 -4.43
CA LYS A 466 -4.80 5.98 -4.70
C LYS A 466 -4.26 5.17 -5.87
N THR A 467 -3.85 5.88 -6.91
CA THR A 467 -3.36 5.32 -8.17
C THR A 467 -1.98 4.66 -8.07
N ASP A 468 -1.26 4.90 -6.98
CA ASP A 468 0.12 4.42 -6.77
C ASP A 468 0.17 3.06 -6.02
N PHE A 469 -0.98 2.52 -5.61
CA PHE A 469 -1.07 1.30 -4.80
C PHE A 469 -2.14 0.32 -5.30
N ASP A 470 -1.87 -0.97 -5.16
CA ASP A 470 -2.66 -2.08 -5.71
C ASP A 470 -3.72 -2.61 -4.71
N ASN A 471 -4.18 -1.78 -3.77
CA ASN A 471 -5.19 -2.15 -2.77
C ASN A 471 -6.46 -2.75 -3.41
N VAL A 472 -6.85 -2.24 -4.58
CA VAL A 472 -7.97 -2.74 -5.38
C VAL A 472 -7.76 -4.20 -5.78
N HIS A 473 -6.56 -4.56 -6.24
CA HIS A 473 -6.26 -5.92 -6.69
C HIS A 473 -6.32 -6.92 -5.52
N VAL A 474 -5.97 -6.53 -4.30
CA VAL A 474 -6.16 -7.37 -3.11
C VAL A 474 -7.65 -7.70 -2.89
N VAL A 475 -8.54 -6.70 -3.00
CA VAL A 475 -9.99 -6.92 -2.90
C VAL A 475 -10.51 -7.76 -4.07
N GLU A 476 -10.09 -7.49 -5.31
CA GLU A 476 -10.48 -8.29 -6.47
C GLU A 476 -10.07 -9.76 -6.34
N ASN A 477 -8.83 -10.01 -5.89
CA ASN A 477 -8.32 -11.34 -5.64
C ASN A 477 -9.09 -12.03 -4.51
N PHE A 478 -9.45 -11.30 -3.45
CA PHE A 478 -10.31 -11.82 -2.39
C PHE A 478 -11.70 -12.18 -2.89
N LEU A 479 -12.34 -11.31 -3.68
CA LEU A 479 -13.66 -11.57 -4.27
C LEU A 479 -13.63 -12.77 -5.22
N TYR A 480 -12.57 -12.90 -6.02
CA TYR A 480 -12.34 -14.07 -6.84
C TYR A 480 -12.12 -15.33 -6.00
N TRP A 481 -11.35 -15.24 -4.93
CA TRP A 481 -11.16 -16.34 -3.99
C TRP A 481 -12.53 -16.75 -3.42
N VAL A 482 -13.31 -15.87 -2.81
CA VAL A 482 -14.58 -16.28 -2.16
C VAL A 482 -15.64 -16.83 -3.10
N THR A 483 -15.64 -16.42 -4.37
CA THR A 483 -16.54 -16.96 -5.41
C THR A 483 -16.00 -18.23 -6.07
N ASN A 484 -14.68 -18.37 -6.21
CA ASN A 484 -14.02 -19.57 -6.74
C ASN A 484 -13.45 -20.47 -5.63
N ARG A 485 -14.33 -21.28 -5.03
CA ARG A 485 -14.02 -22.22 -3.95
C ARG A 485 -13.09 -23.39 -4.35
N THR A 486 -12.71 -23.52 -5.63
CA THR A 486 -11.85 -24.62 -6.11
C THR A 486 -10.36 -24.24 -6.18
N GLN A 487 -10.03 -22.96 -5.98
CA GLN A 487 -8.67 -22.42 -6.02
C GLN A 487 -8.30 -21.81 -4.67
N GLY A 488 -6.99 -21.66 -4.42
CA GLY A 488 -6.45 -21.02 -3.22
C GLY A 488 -6.76 -21.79 -1.93
N THR A 489 -6.34 -23.05 -1.85
CA THR A 489 -6.37 -23.79 -0.57
C THR A 489 -5.38 -23.17 0.41
N ILE A 490 -5.81 -22.95 1.64
CA ILE A 490 -4.91 -22.52 2.71
C ILE A 490 -4.12 -23.75 3.17
N PRO A 491 -2.78 -23.72 3.13
CA PRO A 491 -1.98 -24.80 3.69
C PRO A 491 -2.13 -24.83 5.22
N ASP A 492 -2.14 -26.03 5.78
CA ASP A 492 -2.12 -26.25 7.23
C ASP A 492 -0.66 -26.30 7.68
N VAL A 493 -0.03 -25.12 7.71
CA VAL A 493 1.38 -24.93 8.04
C VAL A 493 1.50 -23.68 8.90
N ASP A 494 2.42 -23.74 9.85
CA ASP A 494 2.85 -22.62 10.65
C ASP A 494 3.86 -21.78 9.86
N GLU A 495 3.52 -20.50 9.64
CA GLU A 495 4.31 -19.52 8.89
C GLU A 495 4.88 -18.40 9.80
N VAL A 496 4.65 -18.45 11.11
CA VAL A 496 4.89 -17.32 12.02
C VAL A 496 5.80 -17.75 13.16
N GLY A 497 6.97 -17.11 13.25
CA GLY A 497 7.95 -17.47 14.27
C GLY A 497 7.50 -17.19 15.72
N PRO A 498 8.27 -17.72 16.70
CA PRO A 498 7.94 -17.60 18.11
C PRO A 498 7.79 -16.18 18.63
N ARG A 499 6.92 -15.99 19.62
CA ARG A 499 6.71 -14.72 20.31
C ARG A 499 7.73 -14.54 21.41
N ILE A 500 8.57 -13.52 21.29
CA ILE A 500 9.56 -13.16 22.32
C ILE A 500 9.03 -11.96 23.10
N SER A 501 9.01 -12.02 24.43
CA SER A 501 8.53 -10.94 25.30
C SER A 501 9.23 -10.91 26.66
N ALA A 502 8.93 -9.86 27.45
CA ALA A 502 9.43 -9.69 28.83
C ALA A 502 10.96 -9.90 28.94
N VAL A 503 11.71 -9.36 27.99
CA VAL A 503 13.17 -9.52 27.95
C VAL A 503 13.80 -8.65 29.03
N GLN A 504 14.64 -9.25 29.86
CA GLN A 504 15.28 -8.63 31.01
C GLN A 504 16.73 -9.09 31.14
N TRP A 505 17.58 -8.27 31.77
CA TRP A 505 18.95 -8.66 32.09
C TRP A 505 19.41 -8.09 33.43
N THR A 506 20.34 -8.78 34.07
CA THR A 506 20.93 -8.35 35.33
C THR A 506 22.41 -8.75 35.44
N PRO A 507 23.29 -7.83 35.90
CA PRO A 507 23.02 -6.42 36.21
C PRO A 507 22.77 -5.58 34.94
N SER A 508 22.03 -4.47 35.07
CA SER A 508 21.81 -3.52 33.97
C SER A 508 23.04 -2.70 33.59
N SER A 509 24.04 -2.66 34.46
CA SER A 509 25.33 -1.99 34.25
C SER A 509 26.45 -2.86 34.84
N PRO A 510 26.95 -3.86 34.10
CA PRO A 510 27.98 -4.76 34.59
C PRO A 510 29.33 -4.04 34.74
N LEU A 511 30.05 -4.39 35.80
CA LEU A 511 31.48 -4.09 35.93
C LEU A 511 32.29 -5.02 35.03
N ASN A 512 33.53 -4.63 34.71
CA ASN A 512 34.48 -5.54 34.03
C ASN A 512 34.50 -6.93 34.69
N ASP A 513 34.52 -7.96 33.85
CA ASP A 513 34.51 -9.37 34.22
C ASP A 513 33.27 -9.85 34.99
N GLN A 514 32.25 -9.00 35.17
CA GLN A 514 30.99 -9.40 35.80
C GLN A 514 30.09 -10.12 34.79
N PRO A 515 29.62 -11.35 35.06
CA PRO A 515 28.67 -12.03 34.18
C PRO A 515 27.31 -11.33 34.19
N VAL A 516 26.59 -11.42 33.07
CA VAL A 516 25.24 -10.87 32.91
C VAL A 516 24.29 -12.00 32.54
N VAL A 517 23.20 -12.11 33.29
CA VAL A 517 22.13 -13.07 33.02
C VAL A 517 21.05 -12.37 32.21
N PHE A 518 20.73 -12.91 31.06
CA PHE A 518 19.58 -12.52 30.22
C PHE A 518 18.45 -13.51 30.42
N SER A 519 17.22 -13.01 30.43
CA SER A 519 16.00 -13.81 30.45
C SER A 519 14.94 -13.26 29.51
N ALA A 520 14.17 -14.15 28.89
CA ALA A 520 13.05 -13.80 28.02
C ALA A 520 11.91 -14.81 28.19
N SER A 521 10.67 -14.35 28.02
CA SER A 521 9.53 -15.24 27.81
C SER A 521 9.41 -15.51 26.32
N VAL A 522 9.48 -16.79 25.93
CA VAL A 522 9.34 -17.20 24.54
C VAL A 522 8.23 -18.23 24.45
N THR A 523 7.23 -17.96 23.62
CA THR A 523 6.06 -18.80 23.44
C THR A 523 5.73 -18.93 21.98
N ASP A 524 5.20 -20.07 21.60
CA ASP A 524 4.79 -20.37 20.25
C ASP A 524 3.56 -21.28 20.34
N PRO A 525 2.47 -21.02 19.60
CA PRO A 525 1.29 -21.90 19.61
C PRO A 525 1.59 -23.34 19.19
N ASP A 526 2.52 -23.55 18.25
CA ASP A 526 2.89 -24.87 17.70
C ASP A 526 4.20 -25.47 18.23
N ASN A 527 4.86 -24.78 19.17
CA ASN A 527 6.01 -25.13 20.01
C ASN A 527 7.34 -24.47 19.59
N VAL A 528 8.08 -24.02 20.61
CA VAL A 528 9.44 -23.49 20.49
C VAL A 528 10.46 -24.64 20.40
N ASP A 529 11.31 -24.65 19.37
CA ASP A 529 12.42 -25.59 19.22
C ASP A 529 13.68 -25.10 19.94
N THR A 530 14.18 -23.92 19.54
CA THR A 530 15.40 -23.35 20.13
C THR A 530 15.25 -21.87 20.45
N VAL A 531 15.98 -21.43 21.48
CA VAL A 531 16.13 -20.02 21.83
C VAL A 531 17.60 -19.73 22.06
N MET A 532 18.11 -18.73 21.36
CA MET A 532 19.50 -18.34 21.33
C MET A 532 19.65 -16.88 21.74
N LEU A 533 20.67 -16.60 22.55
CA LEU A 533 21.15 -15.25 22.80
C LEU A 533 22.33 -14.99 21.85
N GLU A 534 22.22 -13.99 21.00
CA GLU A 534 23.25 -13.61 20.04
C GLU A 534 23.83 -12.24 20.35
N TYR A 535 25.14 -12.10 20.24
CA TYR A 535 25.80 -10.81 20.33
C TYR A 535 27.04 -10.74 19.47
N ILE A 536 27.42 -9.54 19.04
CA ILE A 536 28.65 -9.32 18.27
C ILE A 536 29.76 -8.95 19.25
N LEU A 537 30.83 -9.74 19.24
CA LEU A 537 32.06 -9.45 19.98
C LEU A 537 33.19 -9.19 18.98
N ASP A 538 33.68 -7.95 18.96
CA ASP A 538 34.65 -7.45 17.98
C ASP A 538 34.13 -7.55 16.54
N THR A 539 34.28 -8.71 15.90
CA THR A 539 33.77 -8.99 14.54
C THR A 539 33.09 -10.34 14.42
N GLU A 540 32.96 -11.09 15.52
CA GLU A 540 32.38 -12.43 15.52
C GLU A 540 31.02 -12.42 16.19
N THR A 541 30.05 -13.09 15.55
CA THR A 541 28.77 -13.39 16.17
C THR A 541 28.96 -14.54 17.16
N VAL A 542 28.63 -14.30 18.41
CA VAL A 542 28.60 -15.31 19.47
C VAL A 542 27.17 -15.68 19.75
N THR A 543 26.86 -16.98 19.66
CA THR A 543 25.54 -17.55 19.92
C THR A 543 25.58 -18.41 21.18
N VAL A 544 24.68 -18.14 22.13
CA VAL A 544 24.58 -18.85 23.42
C VAL A 544 23.18 -19.45 23.56
N PRO A 545 23.02 -20.77 23.70
CA PRO A 545 21.71 -21.38 23.89
C PRO A 545 21.10 -20.96 25.23
N MET A 546 19.84 -20.55 25.20
CA MET A 546 19.07 -20.23 26.40
C MET A 546 18.40 -21.49 26.94
N THR A 547 18.42 -21.67 28.26
CA THR A 547 17.79 -22.80 28.96
C THR A 547 16.45 -22.38 29.53
N GLN A 548 15.41 -23.18 29.28
CA GLN A 548 14.07 -22.93 29.78
C GLN A 548 13.87 -23.45 31.21
N VAL A 549 13.37 -22.61 32.11
CA VAL A 549 12.93 -23.00 33.45
C VAL A 549 11.63 -22.26 33.77
N GLY A 550 10.53 -22.99 33.98
CA GLY A 550 9.25 -22.39 34.37
C GLY A 550 8.66 -21.43 33.32
N GLY A 551 8.87 -21.70 32.03
CA GLY A 551 8.38 -20.87 30.92
C GLY A 551 9.27 -19.67 30.57
N VAL A 552 10.36 -19.45 31.32
CA VAL A 552 11.33 -18.39 31.06
C VAL A 552 12.62 -19.00 30.52
N TYR A 553 13.11 -18.49 29.40
CA TYR A 553 14.41 -18.84 28.83
C TYR A 553 15.48 -17.94 29.44
N SER A 554 16.63 -18.51 29.79
CA SER A 554 17.75 -17.74 30.34
C SER A 554 19.11 -18.19 29.80
N ALA A 555 20.02 -17.24 29.61
CA ALA A 555 21.42 -17.48 29.27
C ALA A 555 22.32 -16.50 30.03
N THR A 556 23.59 -16.86 30.16
CA THR A 556 24.59 -16.00 30.80
C THR A 556 25.67 -15.63 29.80
N ILE A 557 25.89 -14.33 29.60
CA ILE A 557 27.09 -13.83 28.95
C ILE A 557 28.18 -13.76 30.01
N SER A 558 29.29 -14.46 29.77
CA SER A 558 30.48 -14.37 30.63
C SER A 558 30.98 -12.94 30.69
N GLY A 559 31.59 -12.56 31.82
CA GLY A 559 32.11 -11.21 31.99
C GLY A 559 33.07 -10.80 30.88
N LEU A 560 32.88 -9.59 30.36
CA LEU A 560 33.73 -8.97 29.34
C LEU A 560 34.54 -7.83 29.97
N GLU A 561 35.63 -7.42 29.31
CA GLU A 561 36.49 -6.35 29.80
C GLU A 561 36.54 -5.19 28.80
N ASN A 562 36.09 -4.00 29.22
CA ASN A 562 36.10 -2.78 28.41
C ASN A 562 35.43 -2.97 27.03
N LYS A 563 34.33 -3.72 26.98
CA LYS A 563 33.55 -3.99 25.76
C LYS A 563 32.18 -3.36 25.84
N THR A 564 31.67 -2.96 24.68
CA THR A 564 30.25 -2.66 24.47
C THR A 564 29.75 -3.62 23.40
N ILE A 565 28.68 -4.36 23.69
CA ILE A 565 28.08 -5.32 22.77
C ILE A 565 26.62 -4.97 22.53
N ALA A 566 26.16 -5.32 21.34
CA ALA A 566 24.75 -5.40 21.01
C ALA A 566 24.26 -6.83 21.19
N VAL A 567 23.17 -7.03 21.94
CA VAL A 567 22.63 -8.35 22.26
C VAL A 567 21.22 -8.48 21.72
N LYS A 568 20.90 -9.64 21.14
CA LYS A 568 19.56 -10.01 20.69
C LYS A 568 19.16 -11.44 21.06
N VAL A 569 17.86 -11.69 21.09
CA VAL A 569 17.27 -13.02 21.29
C VAL A 569 16.72 -13.50 19.95
N VAL A 570 17.11 -14.71 19.56
CA VAL A 570 16.65 -15.39 18.34
C VAL A 570 15.95 -16.67 18.76
N ALA A 571 14.70 -16.86 18.37
CA ALA A 571 13.92 -18.05 18.64
C ALA A 571 13.51 -18.73 17.33
N ASN A 572 13.49 -20.06 17.35
CA ASN A 572 13.05 -20.90 16.25
C ASN A 572 11.94 -21.82 16.77
N ASP A 573 10.85 -21.96 16.03
CA ASP A 573 9.81 -22.97 16.29
C ASP A 573 10.19 -24.33 15.69
N THR A 574 9.31 -25.31 15.86
CA THR A 574 9.49 -26.67 15.32
C THR A 574 9.24 -26.79 13.80
N SER A 575 8.66 -25.76 13.18
CA SER A 575 8.40 -25.62 11.74
C SER A 575 9.57 -24.98 11.00
N GLY A 576 10.49 -24.33 11.74
CA GLY A 576 11.67 -23.63 11.23
C GLY A 576 11.46 -22.13 11.03
N ASN A 577 10.37 -21.54 11.54
CA ASN A 577 10.20 -20.09 11.48
C ASN A 577 10.98 -19.42 12.61
N ILE A 578 11.66 -18.34 12.23
CA ILE A 578 12.59 -17.64 13.10
C ILE A 578 11.98 -16.30 13.49
N ALA A 579 11.95 -16.04 14.79
CA ALA A 579 11.70 -14.72 15.34
C ALA A 579 12.97 -14.16 15.96
N THR A 580 13.20 -12.87 15.76
CA THR A 580 14.33 -12.15 16.37
C THR A 580 13.78 -10.93 17.08
N ARG A 581 14.10 -10.79 18.37
CA ARG A 581 13.71 -9.63 19.16
C ARG A 581 14.80 -9.20 20.14
N ALA A 582 14.70 -7.92 20.47
CA ALA A 582 15.41 -7.19 21.49
C ALA A 582 16.82 -6.81 21.06
N TYR A 583 17.12 -5.52 21.08
CA TYR A 583 18.46 -5.01 20.84
C TYR A 583 18.90 -4.20 22.06
N PHE A 584 19.87 -4.73 22.81
CA PHE A 584 20.42 -4.03 23.97
C PHE A 584 21.88 -3.69 23.73
N SER A 585 22.24 -2.43 23.95
CA SER A 585 23.64 -2.04 24.06
C SER A 585 24.07 -2.16 25.53
N LEU A 586 24.99 -3.08 25.81
CA LEU A 586 25.51 -3.30 27.15
C LEU A 586 27.01 -3.07 27.20
N ALA A 587 27.43 -2.18 28.11
CA ALA A 587 28.82 -1.80 28.31
C ALA A 587 29.36 -2.37 29.63
N TRP A 588 30.48 -3.10 29.53
CA TRP A 588 31.30 -3.47 30.68
C TRP A 588 32.30 -2.34 30.90
N ALA A 589 32.01 -1.53 31.93
CA ALA A 589 32.88 -0.43 32.31
C ALA A 589 33.76 -0.83 33.50
N GLY A 590 35.05 -0.47 33.43
CA GLY A 590 35.91 -0.49 34.60
C GLY A 590 35.35 0.44 35.67
N SER A 591 35.38 0.00 36.95
CA SER A 591 35.03 0.84 38.09
C SER A 591 35.76 2.19 37.99
N THR A 592 35.04 3.26 37.65
CA THR A 592 35.57 4.60 37.87
C THR A 592 35.59 4.80 39.38
N THR A 593 36.77 4.61 39.97
CA THR A 593 37.03 5.09 41.31
C THR A 593 36.86 6.61 41.26
N SER A 594 35.67 7.11 41.61
CA SER A 594 35.49 8.53 41.88
C SER A 594 36.35 8.85 43.09
N THR A 595 37.56 9.35 42.85
CA THR A 595 38.37 9.98 43.88
C THR A 595 37.61 11.22 44.34
N THR A 596 36.89 11.13 45.46
CA THR A 596 36.33 12.30 46.12
C THR A 596 37.49 13.12 46.66
N THR A 597 37.98 14.07 45.87
CA THR A 597 38.88 15.10 46.37
C THR A 597 38.02 16.12 47.12
N THR A 598 38.00 16.01 48.44
CA THR A 598 37.41 17.04 49.32
C THR A 598 38.25 18.30 49.21
N THR A 599 37.87 19.21 48.32
CA THR A 599 38.42 20.57 48.29
C THR A 599 37.46 21.48 49.02
N THR A 600 37.81 21.84 50.26
CA THR A 600 37.22 22.97 50.97
C THR A 600 37.56 24.26 50.24
N THR A 601 36.57 24.91 49.63
CA THR A 601 36.65 26.32 49.26
C THR A 601 35.42 27.07 49.75
N THR A 602 35.73 28.20 50.38
CA THR A 602 34.85 29.15 51.05
C THR A 602 33.89 29.86 50.09
N SER A 603 32.72 30.19 50.64
CA SER A 603 31.60 30.95 50.07
C SER A 603 31.94 32.12 49.13
N ALA A 604 31.23 32.16 48.00
CA ALA A 604 30.73 33.38 47.38
C ALA A 604 29.26 33.11 46.94
N GLY A 605 28.41 34.12 47.07
CA GLY A 605 26.95 34.02 47.02
C GLY A 605 26.33 33.67 45.65
N PRO A 606 24.99 33.66 45.57
CA PRO A 606 24.24 32.99 44.52
C PRO A 606 24.28 33.79 43.21
N VAL A 607 24.52 33.09 42.10
CA VAL A 607 24.16 33.58 40.77
C VAL A 607 23.02 32.72 40.28
N ASP A 608 21.87 33.37 40.21
CA ASP A 608 20.60 32.87 39.71
C ASP A 608 20.70 32.66 38.19
N THR A 609 20.51 31.42 37.72
CA THR A 609 20.19 31.13 36.31
C THR A 609 19.28 29.91 36.24
N LEU A 610 17.99 30.20 36.45
CA LEU A 610 16.85 29.61 35.77
C LEU A 610 17.20 29.21 34.32
N THR A 611 16.95 27.95 33.92
CA THR A 611 16.37 27.50 32.61
C THR A 611 16.68 26.02 32.40
N TYR A 612 15.64 25.17 32.37
CA TYR A 612 15.37 24.11 31.37
C TYR A 612 14.24 23.21 31.90
N VAL A 613 13.00 23.69 31.72
CA VAL A 613 11.77 22.91 31.77
C VAL A 613 11.01 23.27 30.48
N VAL A 614 10.39 22.25 29.87
CA VAL A 614 9.46 22.28 28.71
C VAL A 614 10.10 22.20 27.30
N ILE A 615 10.10 20.99 26.72
CA ILE A 615 9.74 20.78 25.30
C ILE A 615 8.89 19.50 25.22
N ILE A 616 7.64 19.57 25.69
CA ILE A 616 6.52 18.73 25.24
C ILE A 616 5.30 19.66 25.24
N GLY A 617 5.04 20.32 24.11
CA GLY A 617 3.99 21.34 24.06
C GLY A 617 3.75 22.03 22.72
N SER A 618 4.29 21.52 21.60
CA SER A 618 4.23 22.24 20.32
C SER A 618 3.36 21.58 19.24
N VAL A 619 2.90 20.33 19.42
CA VAL A 619 2.11 19.63 18.39
C VAL A 619 0.59 19.82 18.58
N ALA A 620 0.12 19.95 19.82
CA ALA A 620 -1.31 20.15 20.10
C ALA A 620 -1.85 21.53 19.67
N ALA A 621 -0.99 22.55 19.57
CA ALA A 621 -1.43 23.91 19.22
C ALA A 621 -1.68 24.11 17.71
N VAL A 622 -1.05 23.31 16.85
CA VAL A 622 -1.25 23.42 15.38
C VAL A 622 -2.60 22.82 14.98
N VAL A 623 -3.03 21.74 15.63
CA VAL A 623 -4.31 21.08 15.33
C VAL A 623 -5.52 21.95 15.73
N VAL A 624 -5.44 22.70 16.83
CA VAL A 624 -6.55 23.58 17.27
C VAL A 624 -6.66 24.83 16.39
N VAL A 625 -5.56 25.36 15.84
CA VAL A 625 -5.59 26.53 14.96
C VAL A 625 -6.15 26.16 13.57
N VAL A 626 -5.85 24.97 13.05
CA VAL A 626 -6.38 24.52 11.75
C VAL A 626 -7.89 24.26 11.82
N LEU A 627 -8.39 23.68 12.92
CA LEU A 627 -9.85 23.45 13.10
C LEU A 627 -10.64 24.75 13.32
N THR A 628 -10.03 25.78 13.91
CA THR A 628 -10.71 27.07 14.11
C THR A 628 -10.76 27.93 12.83
N VAL A 629 -9.83 27.72 11.89
CA VAL A 629 -9.83 28.43 10.60
C VAL A 629 -10.87 27.85 9.63
N PHE A 630 -11.12 26.54 9.64
CA PHE A 630 -12.17 25.92 8.82
C PHE A 630 -13.59 26.17 9.34
N ALA A 631 -13.79 26.35 10.65
CA ALA A 631 -15.11 26.69 11.20
C ALA A 631 -15.56 28.15 10.94
N ARG A 632 -14.68 29.02 10.42
CA ARG A 632 -14.98 30.45 10.16
C ARG A 632 -15.11 30.84 8.68
N ARG A 633 -15.01 29.89 7.76
CA ARG A 633 -15.39 30.09 6.35
C ARG A 633 -16.57 29.18 6.01
N ARG A 634 -17.75 29.66 6.36
CA ARG A 634 -18.98 29.34 5.61
C ARG A 634 -18.95 30.10 4.29
#